data_AF-A0A4R4NW45-F1
#
_entry.id   AF-A0A4R4NW45-F1
#
_cell.length_a   1.000
_cell.length_b   1.000
_cell.length_c   1.000
_cell.angle_alpha   90.00
_cell.angle_beta   90.00
_cell.angle_gamma   90.00
#
_symmetry.space_group_name_H-M   'P 1'
#
loop_
_entity.id
_entity.type
_entity.pdbx_description
1 polymer ?
#
loop_
_entity_poly.entity_id
_entity_poly.type
_entity_poly.pdbx_seq_one_letter_code
_entity_poly.pdbx_strand_id
1 'polypeptide(L)'
;MPDIPQHVKIDLQGVRARNLAAREIVSSLSEAMPYIADLWLRLNSALADSPTLVSELSRLTAELVKARRDRANLAAAGRATHKAARDADPDPLYYLRDELRAQGHLPPEAWGRS
;
A
#
# COMPACT_ATOMS: atom_id res chain seq x y z
N MET A 1 8.90 18.04 -19.58
CA MET A 1 7.78 17.31 -18.96
C MET A 1 8.28 15.89 -18.74
N PRO A 2 8.46 15.39 -17.52
CA PRO A 2 8.89 14.00 -17.37
C PRO A 2 7.67 13.10 -17.63
N ASP A 3 7.85 12.12 -18.51
CA ASP A 3 6.89 11.03 -18.73
C ASP A 3 6.63 10.33 -17.40
N ILE A 4 5.47 10.58 -16.82
CA ILE A 4 4.98 9.81 -15.67
C ILE A 4 4.53 8.48 -16.24
N PRO A 5 5.16 7.34 -15.88
CA PRO A 5 4.70 6.05 -16.36
C PRO A 5 3.24 5.87 -15.96
N GLN A 6 2.38 5.67 -16.95
CA GLN A 6 0.97 5.36 -16.71
C GLN A 6 0.91 4.09 -15.86
N HIS A 7 0.52 4.24 -14.59
CA HIS A 7 0.32 3.10 -13.71
C HIS A 7 -0.90 2.34 -14.24
N VAL A 8 -0.68 1.21 -14.91
CA VAL A 8 -1.75 0.30 -15.27
C VAL A 8 -2.42 -0.12 -13.97
N LYS A 9 -3.67 0.29 -13.78
CA LYS A 9 -4.47 -0.09 -12.62
C LYS A 9 -4.85 -1.55 -12.78
N ILE A 10 -3.94 -2.45 -12.37
CA ILE A 10 -4.20 -3.89 -12.37
C ILE A 10 -5.26 -4.17 -11.32
N ASP A 11 -6.41 -4.70 -11.74
CA ASP A 11 -7.44 -5.19 -10.83
C ASP A 11 -6.96 -6.46 -10.14
N LEU A 12 -6.33 -6.28 -8.98
CA LEU A 12 -5.78 -7.35 -8.16
C LEU A 12 -6.85 -8.34 -7.69
N GLN A 13 -8.09 -7.89 -7.48
CA GLN A 13 -9.21 -8.77 -7.13
C GLN A 13 -9.61 -9.63 -8.33
N GLY A 14 -9.71 -9.02 -9.51
CA GLY A 14 -9.94 -9.73 -10.76
C GLY A 14 -8.85 -10.76 -11.08
N VAL A 15 -7.58 -10.43 -10.81
CA VAL A 15 -6.46 -11.38 -10.97
C VAL A 15 -6.60 -12.57 -10.00
N ARG A 16 -6.93 -12.31 -8.73
CA ARG A 16 -7.16 -13.36 -7.73
C ARG A 16 -8.32 -14.28 -8.13
N ALA A 17 -9.44 -13.71 -8.54
CA ALA A 17 -10.62 -14.47 -8.96
C ALA A 17 -10.34 -15.35 -10.18
N ARG A 18 -9.64 -14.83 -11.20
CA ARG A 18 -9.22 -15.59 -12.38
C ARG A 18 -8.25 -16.71 -12.03
N ASN A 19 -7.32 -16.47 -11.11
CA ASN A 19 -6.37 -17.49 -10.65
C ASN A 19 -7.09 -18.62 -9.90
N LEU A 20 -8.04 -18.29 -9.02
CA LEU A 20 -8.84 -19.29 -8.31
C LEU A 20 -9.66 -20.15 -9.29
N ALA A 21 -10.37 -19.51 -10.22
CA ALA A 21 -11.15 -20.22 -11.24
C ALA A 21 -10.26 -21.13 -12.12
N ALA A 22 -9.06 -20.66 -12.50
CA ALA A 22 -8.11 -21.49 -13.23
C ALA A 22 -7.68 -22.72 -12.42
N ARG A 23 -7.41 -22.59 -11.12
CA ARG A 23 -7.04 -23.72 -10.25
C ARG A 23 -8.17 -24.75 -10.12
N GLU A 24 -9.42 -24.30 -10.01
CA GLU A 24 -10.60 -25.19 -9.95
C GLU A 24 -10.80 -25.97 -11.26
N ILE A 25 -10.69 -25.29 -12.41
CA ILE A 25 -10.75 -25.93 -13.73
C ILE A 25 -9.62 -26.96 -13.88
N VAL A 26 -8.41 -26.60 -13.47
CA VAL A 26 -7.25 -27.49 -13.53
C VAL A 26 -7.40 -28.70 -12.61
N SER A 27 -7.95 -28.52 -11.41
CA SER A 27 -8.20 -29.62 -10.47
C SER A 27 -9.17 -30.65 -11.05
N SER A 28 -10.29 -30.19 -11.61
CA SER A 28 -11.30 -31.08 -12.20
C SER A 28 -10.80 -31.82 -13.45
N LEU A 29 -9.98 -31.17 -14.28
CA LEU A 29 -9.32 -31.81 -15.43
C LEU A 29 -8.25 -32.84 -15.04
N SER A 30 -7.55 -32.64 -13.92
CA SER A 30 -6.58 -33.61 -13.38
C SER A 30 -7.22 -34.92 -12.96
N GLU A 31 -8.37 -34.85 -12.29
CA GLU A 31 -9.11 -36.04 -11.84
C GLU A 31 -9.55 -36.91 -13.03
N ALA A 32 -9.84 -36.30 -14.18
CA ALA A 32 -10.27 -37.00 -15.38
C ALA A 32 -9.13 -37.64 -16.20
N MET A 33 -7.87 -37.21 -16.03
CA MET A 33 -6.73 -37.62 -16.88
C MET A 33 -5.42 -37.81 -16.08
N PRO A 34 -5.18 -39.00 -15.51
CA PRO A 34 -4.07 -39.24 -14.57
C PRO A 34 -2.66 -39.08 -15.17
N TYR A 35 -2.47 -39.25 -16.48
CA TYR A 35 -1.17 -39.02 -17.14
C TYR A 35 -0.76 -37.52 -17.17
N ILE A 36 -1.71 -36.60 -16.96
CA ILE A 36 -1.46 -35.15 -16.94
C ILE A 36 -1.39 -34.63 -15.49
N ALA A 37 -1.71 -35.46 -14.49
CA ALA A 37 -1.78 -35.08 -13.08
C ALA A 37 -0.47 -34.45 -12.57
N ASP A 38 0.69 -34.98 -12.96
CA ASP A 38 2.00 -34.43 -12.56
C ASP A 38 2.27 -33.04 -13.15
N LEU A 39 1.85 -32.81 -14.41
CA LEU A 39 1.99 -31.51 -15.06
C LEU A 39 1.07 -30.47 -14.39
N TRP A 40 -0.14 -30.89 -14.05
CA TRP A 40 -1.11 -30.06 -13.34
C TRP A 40 -0.70 -29.75 -11.90
N LEU A 41 -0.10 -30.72 -11.20
CA LEU A 41 0.45 -30.50 -9.86
C LEU A 41 1.56 -29.45 -9.89
N ARG A 42 2.46 -29.52 -10.89
CA ARG A 42 3.50 -28.52 -11.11
C ARG A 42 2.91 -27.13 -11.38
N LEU A 43 1.91 -27.03 -12.25
CA LEU A 43 1.21 -25.77 -12.53
C LEU A 43 0.51 -25.21 -11.29
N ASN A 44 -0.20 -26.04 -10.54
CA ASN A 44 -0.85 -25.63 -9.29
C ASN A 44 0.18 -25.17 -8.24
N SER A 45 1.32 -25.85 -8.12
CA SER A 45 2.40 -25.45 -7.22
C SER A 45 2.99 -24.09 -7.62
N ALA A 46 3.20 -23.87 -8.92
CA ALA A 46 3.74 -22.61 -9.44
C ALA A 46 2.75 -21.44 -9.24
N LEU A 47 1.44 -21.71 -9.24
CA LEU A 47 0.41 -20.70 -9.03
C LEU A 47 0.01 -20.54 -7.55
N ALA A 48 0.42 -21.44 -6.67
CA ALA A 48 -0.01 -21.48 -5.27
C ALA A 48 0.32 -20.20 -4.50
N ASP A 49 1.45 -19.56 -4.82
CA ASP A 49 1.91 -18.35 -4.15
C ASP A 49 1.26 -17.07 -4.69
N SER A 50 0.54 -17.15 -5.82
CA SER A 50 -0.05 -15.98 -6.48
C SER A 50 -1.00 -15.18 -5.57
N PRO A 51 -1.92 -15.79 -4.80
CA PRO A 51 -2.78 -15.04 -3.89
C PRO A 51 -2.00 -14.31 -2.78
N THR A 52 -0.95 -14.94 -2.26
CA THR A 52 -0.08 -14.34 -1.23
C THR A 52 0.68 -13.15 -1.79
N LEU A 53 1.28 -13.29 -2.97
CA LEU A 53 1.97 -12.19 -3.65
C LEU A 53 1.03 -11.02 -3.97
N VAL A 54 -0.21 -11.30 -4.40
CA VAL A 54 -1.23 -10.27 -4.64
C VAL A 54 -1.62 -9.54 -3.35
N SER A 55 -1.72 -10.26 -2.23
CA SER A 55 -1.96 -9.67 -0.91
C SER A 55 -0.82 -8.75 -0.48
N GLU A 56 0.43 -9.21 -0.61
CA GLU A 56 1.61 -8.40 -0.28
C GLU A 56 1.73 -7.17 -1.19
N LEU A 57 1.49 -7.31 -2.49
CA LEU A 57 1.48 -6.17 -3.41
C LEU A 57 0.40 -5.15 -3.03
N SER A 58 -0.79 -5.61 -2.62
CA SER A 58 -1.87 -4.75 -2.15
C SER A 58 -1.47 -3.99 -0.89
N ARG A 59 -0.86 -4.70 0.09
CA ARG A 59 -0.36 -4.10 1.34
C ARG A 59 0.72 -3.05 1.06
N LEU A 60 1.74 -3.39 0.27
CA LEU A 60 2.83 -2.49 -0.09
C LEU A 60 2.33 -1.28 -0.88
N THR A 61 1.34 -1.45 -1.74
CA THR A 61 0.71 -0.33 -2.46
C THR A 61 0.00 0.61 -1.48
N ALA A 62 -0.74 0.08 -0.52
CA ALA A 62 -1.38 0.89 0.51
C ALA A 62 -0.37 1.63 1.39
N GLU A 63 0.71 0.97 1.81
CA GLU A 63 1.81 1.57 2.58
C GLU A 63 2.52 2.67 1.79
N LEU A 64 2.79 2.46 0.50
CA LEU A 64 3.41 3.47 -0.36
C LEU A 64 2.50 4.69 -0.54
N VAL A 65 1.20 4.50 -0.73
CA VAL A 65 0.23 5.60 -0.80
C VAL A 65 0.20 6.38 0.50
N LYS A 66 0.19 5.69 1.65
CA LYS A 66 0.26 6.32 2.98
C LYS A 66 1.55 7.13 3.13
N ALA A 67 2.71 6.55 2.87
CA ALA A 67 3.99 7.23 2.99
C ALA A 67 4.12 8.46 2.06
N ARG A 68 3.60 8.37 0.83
CA ARG A 68 3.55 9.52 -0.10
C ARG A 68 2.67 10.64 0.42
N ARG A 69 1.52 10.31 1.03
CA ARG A 69 0.62 11.28 1.66
C ARG A 69 1.26 11.94 2.88
N ASP A 70 1.80 11.14 3.80
CA ASP A 70 2.46 11.60 5.01
C ASP A 70 3.62 12.56 4.68
N ARG A 71 4.43 12.22 3.66
CA ARG A 71 5.48 13.12 3.14
C ARG A 71 4.91 14.43 2.56
N ALA A 72 3.83 14.35 1.78
CA ALA A 72 3.23 15.54 1.17
C ALA A 72 2.67 16.49 2.24
N ASN A 73 2.05 15.94 3.28
CA ASN A 73 1.54 16.71 4.41
C ASN A 73 2.69 17.37 5.20
N LEU A 74 3.77 16.66 5.51
CA LEU A 74 4.95 17.26 6.16
C LEU A 74 5.54 18.40 5.33
N ALA A 75 5.63 18.23 4.02
CA ALA A 75 6.10 19.30 3.14
C ALA A 75 5.15 20.50 3.14
N ALA A 76 3.83 20.29 3.25
CA ALA A 76 2.85 21.35 3.39
C ALA A 76 2.98 22.06 4.74
N ALA A 77 3.13 21.31 5.84
CA ALA A 77 3.35 21.83 7.18
C ALA A 77 4.63 22.69 7.24
N GLY A 78 5.73 22.21 6.66
CA GLY A 78 6.97 22.99 6.58
C GLY A 78 6.82 24.30 5.79
N ARG A 79 6.07 24.28 4.69
CA ARG A 79 5.73 25.52 3.94
C ARG A 79 4.85 26.46 4.76
N ALA A 80 3.87 25.93 5.49
CA ALA A 80 3.00 26.72 6.37
C ALA A 80 3.81 27.37 7.49
N THR A 81 4.71 26.62 8.13
CA THR A 81 5.66 27.14 9.14
C THR A 81 6.53 28.27 8.58
N HIS A 82 7.11 28.10 7.39
CA HIS A 82 7.90 29.18 6.78
C HIS A 82 7.08 30.44 6.47
N LYS A 83 5.84 30.26 6.01
CA LYS A 83 4.94 31.39 5.77
C LYS A 83 4.58 32.11 7.08
N ALA A 84 4.16 31.34 8.09
CA ALA A 84 3.82 31.85 9.41
C ALA A 84 4.98 32.63 10.06
N ALA A 85 6.22 32.14 9.91
CA ALA A 85 7.41 32.84 10.39
C ALA A 85 7.64 34.18 9.68
N ARG A 86 7.35 34.26 8.37
CA ARG A 86 7.45 35.52 7.61
C ARG A 86 6.35 36.51 7.98
N ASP A 87 5.18 36.01 8.32
CA ASP A 87 4.01 36.81 8.70
C ASP A 87 4.02 37.18 10.21
N ALA A 88 5.12 36.88 10.92
CA ALA A 88 5.30 37.12 12.36
C ALA A 88 4.21 36.46 13.23
N ASP A 89 3.73 35.29 12.83
CA ASP A 89 2.85 34.46 13.65
C ASP A 89 3.52 34.16 15.01
N PRO A 90 2.79 34.23 16.15
CA PRO A 90 3.33 33.92 17.46
C PRO A 90 3.89 32.51 17.63
N ASP A 91 3.40 31.53 16.86
CA ASP A 91 3.85 30.14 16.94
C ASP A 91 3.94 29.47 15.54
N PRO A 92 4.94 29.82 14.72
CA PRO A 92 5.08 29.27 13.37
C PRO A 92 5.34 27.75 13.37
N LEU A 93 5.93 27.22 14.44
CA LEU A 93 6.25 25.80 14.59
C LEU A 93 5.01 24.95 14.92
N TYR A 94 3.88 25.56 15.24
CA TYR A 94 2.62 24.87 15.47
C TYR A 94 2.28 23.90 14.34
N TYR A 95 2.30 24.36 13.08
CA TYR A 95 1.94 23.54 11.92
C TYR A 95 2.78 22.28 11.76
N LEU A 96 4.10 22.39 12.01
CA LEU A 96 5.00 21.24 11.93
C LEU A 96 4.79 20.27 13.09
N ARG A 97 4.59 20.77 14.32
CA ARG A 97 4.31 19.91 15.48
C ARG A 97 2.98 19.18 15.34
N ASP A 98 1.96 19.88 14.85
CA ASP A 98 0.64 19.29 14.60
C ASP A 98 0.72 18.13 13.61
N GLU A 99 1.41 18.32 12.47
CA GLU A 99 1.58 17.25 11.49
C GLU A 99 2.44 16.10 12.03
N LEU A 100 3.54 16.38 12.75
CA LEU A 100 4.35 15.34 13.38
C LEU A 100 3.55 14.54 14.41
N ARG A 101 2.65 15.19 15.15
CA ARG A 101 1.73 14.53 16.08
C ARG A 101 0.69 13.69 15.36
N ALA A 102 0.07 14.22 14.31
CA ALA A 102 -0.90 13.50 13.48
C ALA A 102 -0.29 12.21 12.88
N GLN A 103 1.01 12.24 12.58
CA GLN A 103 1.77 11.08 12.10
C GLN A 103 2.33 10.17 13.20
N GLY A 104 2.13 10.52 14.47
CA GLY A 104 2.58 9.72 15.61
C GLY A 104 4.09 9.80 15.89
N HIS A 105 4.78 10.82 15.39
CA HIS A 105 6.20 11.06 15.64
C HIS A 105 6.48 11.74 16.98
N LEU A 106 5.47 12.33 17.61
CA LEU A 106 5.58 12.97 18.92
C LEU A 106 4.95 12.09 20.01
N PRO A 107 5.47 12.16 21.25
CA PRO A 107 4.83 11.49 22.38
C PRO A 107 3.37 11.94 22.52
N PRO A 108 2.46 11.07 23.00
CA PRO A 108 1.12 11.48 23.38
C PRO A 108 1.23 12.63 24.38
N GLU A 109 0.35 13.65 24.26
CA GLU A 109 0.32 14.70 25.26
C GLU A 109 0.10 14.06 26.64
N ALA A 110 1.01 14.32 27.58
CA ALA A 110 0.80 13.95 28.95
C ALA A 110 -0.40 14.75 29.44
N TRP A 111 -1.58 14.13 29.46
CA TRP A 111 -2.74 14.71 30.09
C TRP A 111 -2.43 14.93 31.57
N GLY A 112 -2.12 16.17 31.93
CA GLY A 112 -2.08 16.69 33.29
C GLY A 112 -1.07 16.05 34.24
N ARG A 113 -0.03 16.81 34.61
CA ARG A 113 0.35 16.96 36.02
C ARG A 113 0.68 18.41 36.30
N SER A 114 -0.21 18.99 37.12
CA SER A 114 -0.10 20.16 38.02
C SER A 114 0.64 21.40 37.53
#